data_AF-A0AAN9J911-F1
#
_entry.id   AF-A0AAN9J911-F1
#
_cell.length_a   1.000
_cell.length_b   1.000
_cell.length_c   1.000
_cell.angle_alpha   90.00
_cell.angle_beta   90.00
_cell.angle_gamma   90.00
#
_symmetry.space_group_name_H-M   'P 1'
#
loop_
_entity.id
_entity.type
_entity.pdbx_description
1 polymer ?
#
loop_
_entity_poly.entity_id
_entity_poly.type
_entity_poly.pdbx_seq_one_letter_code
_entity_poly.pdbx_strand_id
1 'polypeptide(L)'
;MKSPMKLVCVVGFVVLVVSIAGVESAGECGKSTTPDNEAIKLAPCATAAQDENARVSQGCCAQVKKLGQNPSCLCAVLLSDTAKMAGVNPQIAITIPKRCNLANRPVGYKCGRKFTSITKLLN
;
A
#
# COMPACT_ATOMS: atom_id res chain seq x y z
N MET A 1 -32.27 -32.78 -25.80
CA MET A 1 -31.30 -31.70 -25.46
C MET A 1 -32.00 -30.68 -24.55
N LYS A 2 -31.66 -30.64 -23.24
CA LYS A 2 -32.32 -29.79 -22.22
C LYS A 2 -31.34 -29.70 -21.03
N SER A 3 -30.66 -28.61 -20.69
CA SER A 3 -30.65 -27.24 -21.14
C SER A 3 -29.23 -26.72 -20.92
N PRO A 4 -28.61 -26.00 -21.88
CA PRO A 4 -27.33 -25.31 -21.63
C PRO A 4 -27.47 -24.17 -20.59
N MET A 5 -28.70 -23.82 -20.19
CA MET A 5 -29.04 -22.70 -19.31
C MET A 5 -28.34 -22.73 -17.94
N LYS A 6 -28.19 -23.90 -17.31
CA LYS A 6 -27.50 -24.00 -16.00
C LYS A 6 -26.00 -23.75 -16.14
N LEU A 7 -25.41 -24.24 -17.23
CA LEU A 7 -23.99 -24.07 -17.52
C LEU A 7 -23.69 -22.63 -17.95
N VAL A 8 -24.58 -22.02 -18.73
CA VAL A 8 -24.53 -20.59 -19.11
C VAL A 8 -24.60 -19.69 -17.88
N CYS A 9 -25.45 -19.97 -16.90
CA CYS A 9 -25.52 -19.17 -15.67
C CYS A 9 -24.26 -19.30 -14.81
N VAL A 10 -23.71 -20.51 -14.66
CA VAL A 10 -22.47 -20.73 -13.89
C VAL A 10 -21.27 -20.10 -14.59
N VAL A 11 -21.15 -20.27 -15.91
CA VAL A 11 -20.08 -19.67 -16.72
C VAL A 11 -20.19 -18.15 -16.71
N GLY A 12 -21.40 -17.59 -16.84
CA GLY A 12 -21.64 -16.14 -16.75
C GLY A 12 -21.27 -15.58 -15.38
N PHE A 13 -21.59 -16.30 -14.30
CA PHE A 13 -21.20 -15.92 -12.94
C PHE A 13 -19.67 -15.94 -12.78
N VAL A 14 -19.00 -17.02 -13.20
CA VAL A 14 -17.53 -17.14 -13.15
C VAL A 14 -16.84 -16.03 -13.96
N VAL A 15 -17.32 -15.73 -15.16
CA VAL A 15 -16.78 -14.64 -15.99
C VAL A 15 -16.97 -13.28 -15.32
N LEU A 16 -18.10 -13.04 -14.65
CA LEU A 16 -18.32 -11.83 -13.85
C LEU A 16 -17.36 -11.73 -12.66
N VAL A 17 -17.10 -12.84 -11.94
CA VAL A 17 -16.15 -12.83 -10.79
C VAL A 17 -14.71 -12.63 -11.25
N VAL A 18 -14.33 -13.16 -12.42
CA VAL A 18 -12.98 -12.95 -12.99
C VAL A 18 -12.81 -11.50 -13.48
N SER A 19 -13.87 -10.90 -14.03
CA SER A 19 -13.84 -9.51 -14.51
C SER A 19 -13.62 -8.48 -13.39
N ILE A 20 -14.08 -8.76 -12.17
CA ILE A 20 -13.84 -7.89 -10.99
C ILE A 20 -12.50 -8.15 -10.30
N ALA A 21 -11.86 -9.29 -10.56
CA ALA A 21 -10.57 -9.65 -9.99
C ALA A 21 -9.38 -8.99 -10.72
N GLY A 22 -9.62 -8.48 -11.92
CA GLY A 22 -8.62 -7.84 -12.78
C GLY A 22 -8.92 -6.38 -13.05
N VAL A 23 -9.18 -5.56 -12.01
CA VAL A 23 -8.97 -4.12 -12.19
C VAL A 23 -7.48 -3.87 -12.03
N GLU A 24 -6.76 -3.85 -13.16
CA GLU A 24 -5.43 -3.23 -13.21
C GLU A 24 -5.61 -1.71 -13.10
N SER A 25 -6.12 -1.28 -11.94
CA SER A 25 -5.99 0.10 -11.48
C SER A 25 -4.51 0.41 -11.50
N ALA A 26 -4.11 1.52 -12.11
CA ALA A 26 -2.76 2.04 -11.93
C ALA A 26 -2.49 2.02 -10.42
N GLY A 27 -1.50 1.22 -10.00
CA GLY A 27 -1.22 1.02 -8.58
C GLY A 27 -1.01 2.37 -7.91
N GLU A 28 -1.20 2.46 -6.60
CA GLU A 28 -1.07 3.74 -5.87
C GLU A 28 0.31 4.40 -6.08
N CYS A 29 1.31 3.61 -6.47
CA CYS A 29 2.68 3.99 -6.79
C CYS A 29 2.99 4.23 -8.28
N GLY A 30 1.99 4.15 -9.15
CA GLY A 30 2.13 4.31 -10.59
C GLY A 30 1.93 3.00 -11.36
N LYS A 31 1.99 3.11 -12.69
CA LYS A 31 1.62 2.02 -13.62
C LYS A 31 2.72 0.95 -13.81
N SER A 32 3.96 1.23 -13.37
CA SER A 32 5.13 0.39 -13.64
C SER A 32 5.86 -0.05 -12.37
N THR A 33 5.32 0.21 -11.18
CA THR A 33 5.96 -0.13 -9.91
C THR A 33 4.92 -0.54 -8.87
N THR A 34 5.28 -1.53 -8.05
CA THR A 34 4.46 -2.00 -6.94
C THR A 34 4.84 -1.26 -5.65
N PRO A 35 3.93 -1.17 -4.67
CA PRO A 35 4.26 -0.64 -3.36
C PRO A 35 5.40 -1.41 -2.67
N ASP A 36 5.54 -2.69 -2.97
CA ASP A 36 6.60 -3.53 -2.43
C ASP A 36 7.98 -3.13 -2.97
N ASN A 37 8.09 -2.88 -4.28
CA ASN A 37 9.32 -2.37 -4.91
C ASN A 37 9.71 -0.98 -4.40
N GLU A 38 8.73 -0.12 -4.13
CA GLU A 38 8.98 1.19 -3.51
C GLU A 38 9.39 1.05 -2.03
N ALA A 39 8.88 0.04 -1.31
CA ALA A 39 9.27 -0.23 0.07
C ALA A 39 10.74 -0.62 0.20
N ILE A 40 11.30 -1.36 -0.76
CA ILE A 40 12.73 -1.71 -0.79
C ILE A 40 13.61 -0.45 -0.80
N LYS A 41 13.18 0.63 -1.47
CA LYS A 41 13.91 1.92 -1.49
C LYS A 41 13.97 2.58 -0.12
N LEU A 42 13.10 2.18 0.81
CA LEU A 42 13.08 2.63 2.20
C LEU A 42 13.91 1.73 3.13
N ALA A 43 14.66 0.74 2.64
CA ALA A 43 15.64 -0.01 3.43
C ALA A 43 16.51 0.87 4.37
N PRO A 44 17.08 2.02 3.95
CA PRO A 44 17.84 2.89 4.86
C PRO A 44 17.01 3.54 5.97
N CYS A 45 15.69 3.42 5.94
CA CYS A 45 14.76 3.87 6.97
C CYS A 45 14.33 2.77 7.94
N ALA A 46 14.66 1.50 7.69
CA ALA A 46 14.08 0.37 8.43
C ALA A 46 14.20 0.54 9.95
N THR A 47 15.40 0.82 10.47
CA THR A 47 15.62 1.03 11.91
C THR A 47 14.86 2.25 12.43
N ALA A 48 14.81 3.35 11.67
CA ALA A 48 14.06 4.55 12.04
C ALA A 48 12.53 4.36 12.00
N ALA A 49 12.08 3.35 11.26
CA ALA A 49 10.67 2.98 11.12
C ALA A 49 10.24 1.92 12.16
N GLN A 50 11.20 1.26 12.80
CA GLN A 50 11.00 0.32 13.90
C GLN A 50 11.12 0.99 15.27
N ASP A 51 11.97 2.02 15.40
CA ASP A 51 12.29 2.69 16.66
C ASP A 51 12.26 4.22 16.51
N GLU A 52 11.45 4.86 17.35
CA GLU A 52 11.22 6.31 17.37
C GLU A 52 12.47 7.13 17.73
N ASN A 53 13.43 6.53 18.44
CA ASN A 53 14.66 7.17 18.92
C ASN A 53 15.83 7.00 17.95
N ALA A 54 15.73 6.04 17.02
CA ALA A 54 16.89 5.45 16.35
C ALA A 54 17.63 6.24 15.26
N ARG A 55 17.96 7.55 15.37
CA ARG A 55 18.57 8.38 14.28
C ARG A 55 17.93 8.22 12.86
N VAL A 56 18.16 9.18 11.96
CA VAL A 56 17.67 9.05 10.59
C VAL A 56 18.78 9.42 9.63
N SER A 57 19.08 8.53 8.69
CA SER A 57 20.10 8.77 7.67
C SER A 57 19.60 9.80 6.65
N GLN A 58 20.52 10.56 6.07
CA GLN A 58 20.18 11.51 5.00
C GLN A 58 19.55 10.79 3.79
N GLY A 59 20.03 9.57 3.48
CA GLY A 59 19.45 8.71 2.45
C GLY A 59 17.99 8.36 2.74
N CYS A 60 17.66 8.00 3.98
CA CYS A 60 16.27 7.77 4.39
C CYS A 60 15.41 9.03 4.16
N CYS A 61 15.86 10.19 4.63
CA CYS A 61 15.10 11.43 4.47
C CYS A 61 14.87 11.81 3.01
N ALA A 62 15.84 11.56 2.12
CA ALA A 62 15.69 11.79 0.70
C ALA A 62 14.60 10.90 0.07
N GLN A 63 14.53 9.63 0.46
CA GLN A 63 13.51 8.70 -0.05
C GLN A 63 12.12 9.04 0.51
N VAL A 64 12.03 9.33 1.81
CA VAL A 64 10.77 9.75 2.44
C VAL A 64 10.25 11.06 1.86
N LYS A 65 11.14 12.01 1.52
CA LYS A 65 10.75 13.25 0.83
C LYS A 65 10.13 12.99 -0.54
N LYS A 66 10.70 12.07 -1.32
CA LYS A 66 10.17 11.69 -2.65
C LYS A 66 8.82 11.01 -2.51
N LEU A 67 8.73 9.99 -1.65
CA LEU A 67 7.52 9.20 -1.48
C LEU A 67 6.39 10.01 -0.83
N GLY A 68 6.72 10.95 0.05
CA GLY A 68 5.77 11.86 0.70
C GLY A 68 5.04 12.81 -0.26
N GLN A 69 5.53 12.97 -1.50
CA GLN A 69 4.83 13.74 -2.54
C GLN A 69 3.63 12.98 -3.12
N ASN A 70 3.61 11.64 -3.00
CA ASN A 70 2.48 10.80 -3.37
C ASN A 70 1.96 10.06 -2.13
N PRO A 71 1.03 10.68 -1.38
CA PRO A 71 0.56 10.13 -0.11
C PRO A 71 -0.20 8.80 -0.28
N SER A 72 -0.82 8.55 -1.44
CA SER A 72 -1.43 7.24 -1.76
C SER A 72 -0.36 6.15 -1.89
N CYS A 73 0.69 6.38 -2.68
CA CYS A 73 1.80 5.43 -2.78
C CYS A 73 2.48 5.19 -1.44
N LEU A 74 2.75 6.26 -0.68
CA LEU A 74 3.34 6.14 0.65
C LEU A 74 2.50 5.25 1.57
N CYS A 75 1.17 5.35 1.44
CA CYS A 75 0.25 4.53 2.17
C CYS A 75 0.33 3.05 1.78
N ALA A 76 0.29 2.79 0.48
CA ALA A 76 0.43 1.44 -0.06
C ALA A 76 1.75 0.80 0.38
N VAL A 77 2.84 1.58 0.40
CA VAL A 77 4.16 1.17 0.86
C VAL A 77 4.14 0.80 2.33
N LEU A 78 3.53 1.61 3.20
CA LEU A 78 3.42 1.30 4.64
C LEU A 78 2.58 0.04 4.92
N LEU A 79 1.67 -0.32 4.01
CA LEU A 79 0.81 -1.49 4.11
C LEU A 79 1.30 -2.68 3.29
N SER A 80 2.43 -2.55 2.58
CA SER A 80 3.01 -3.61 1.76
C SER A 80 3.55 -4.74 2.62
N ASP A 81 3.74 -5.92 2.00
CA ASP A 81 4.25 -7.07 2.73
C ASP A 81 5.74 -6.93 3.02
N THR A 82 6.52 -6.29 2.15
CA THR A 82 7.91 -5.93 2.45
C THR A 82 8.03 -5.03 3.68
N ALA A 83 7.18 -4.01 3.83
CA ALA A 83 7.22 -3.17 5.02
C ALA A 83 6.90 -3.97 6.30
N LYS A 84 5.90 -4.87 6.25
CA LYS A 84 5.55 -5.75 7.38
C LYS A 84 6.66 -6.72 7.72
N MET A 85 7.24 -7.40 6.72
CA MET A 85 8.35 -8.34 6.92
C MET A 85 9.59 -7.65 7.47
N ALA A 86 9.83 -6.40 7.08
CA ALA A 86 10.88 -5.56 7.63
C ALA A 86 10.56 -5.05 9.05
N GLY A 87 9.45 -5.44 9.68
CA GLY A 87 9.09 -5.03 11.04
C GLY A 87 8.73 -3.55 11.18
N VAL A 88 8.38 -2.87 10.08
CA VAL A 88 8.02 -1.45 10.12
C VAL A 88 6.77 -1.24 10.96
N ASN A 89 6.85 -0.33 11.94
CA ASN A 89 5.68 0.10 12.69
C ASN A 89 5.11 1.39 12.08
N PRO A 90 3.89 1.38 11.52
CA PRO A 90 3.31 2.57 10.89
C PRO A 90 3.20 3.78 11.84
N GLN A 91 2.97 3.58 13.14
CA GLN A 91 2.90 4.68 14.11
C GLN A 91 4.26 5.35 14.32
N ILE A 92 5.35 4.60 14.22
CA ILE A 92 6.71 5.14 14.31
C ILE A 92 7.12 5.73 12.96
N ALA A 93 6.84 5.04 11.85
CA ALA A 93 7.20 5.48 10.51
C ALA A 93 6.61 6.85 10.13
N ILE A 94 5.38 7.16 10.56
CA ILE A 94 4.77 8.48 10.33
C ILE A 94 5.50 9.62 11.04
N THR A 95 6.37 9.33 12.02
CA THR A 95 7.20 10.32 12.70
C THR A 95 8.48 10.66 11.94
N ILE A 96 8.91 9.80 11.00
CA ILE A 96 10.15 10.00 10.24
C ILE A 96 10.17 11.34 9.48
N PRO A 97 9.09 11.77 8.78
CA PRO A 97 9.08 13.08 8.15
C PRO A 97 9.36 14.25 9.12
N LYS A 98 8.96 14.12 10.40
CA LYS A 98 9.28 15.11 11.46
C LYS A 98 10.76 15.10 11.78
N ARG A 99 11.31 13.90 11.99
CA ARG A 99 12.72 13.68 12.34
C ARG A 99 13.65 14.12 11.20
N CYS A 100 13.18 14.05 9.96
CA CYS A 100 13.82 14.58 8.76
C CYS A 100 13.60 16.09 8.52
N ASN A 101 12.83 16.77 9.38
CA ASN A 101 12.49 18.19 9.25
C ASN A 101 11.93 18.58 7.86
N LEU A 102 11.03 17.75 7.30
CA LEU A 102 10.44 18.00 5.98
C LEU A 102 9.29 19.02 6.09
N ALA A 103 9.38 20.12 5.33
CA ALA A 103 8.41 21.23 5.37
C ALA A 103 6.98 20.83 4.95
N ASN A 104 6.84 19.94 3.96
CA ASN A 104 5.54 19.43 3.49
C ASN A 104 5.22 18.08 4.12
N ARG A 105 5.19 18.00 5.45
CA ARG A 105 4.83 16.76 6.14
C ARG A 105 3.32 16.52 6.06
N PRO A 106 2.85 15.34 5.66
CA PRO A 106 1.44 14.98 5.78
C PRO A 106 1.08 14.85 7.28
N VAL A 107 0.40 15.86 7.83
CA VAL A 107 -0.09 15.85 9.22
C VAL A 107 -1.48 15.22 9.26
N GLY A 108 -1.68 14.23 10.14
CA GLY A 108 -2.98 13.56 10.31
C GLY A 108 -3.37 12.60 9.18
N TYR A 109 -2.43 12.19 8.34
CA TYR A 109 -2.72 11.27 7.22
C TYR A 109 -3.03 9.86 7.73
N LYS A 110 -4.19 9.34 7.33
CA LYS A 110 -4.68 8.02 7.74
C LYS A 110 -4.52 7.02 6.60
N CYS A 111 -3.87 5.91 6.91
CA CYS A 111 -3.69 4.80 6.01
C CYS A 111 -4.64 3.65 6.30
N GLY A 112 -5.04 2.91 5.25
CA GLY A 112 -5.82 1.68 5.42
C GLY A 112 -7.34 1.82 5.40
N ARG A 113 -7.92 2.86 4.76
CA ARG A 113 -9.30 2.74 4.26
C ARG A 113 -9.30 1.77 3.08
N LYS A 114 -9.27 0.47 3.37
CA LYS A 114 -9.70 -0.53 2.39
C LYS A 114 -11.15 -0.17 2.08
N PHE A 115 -11.43 0.13 0.81
CA PHE A 115 -12.77 -0.05 0.28
C PHE A 115 -13.14 -1.48 0.68
N THR A 116 -14.03 -1.64 1.64
CA THR A 116 -14.57 -2.95 1.99
C THR A 116 -15.31 -3.38 0.74
N SER A 117 -14.62 -4.09 -0.16
CA SER A 117 -15.30 -4.93 -1.13
C SER A 117 -16.22 -5.80 -0.30
N ILE A 118 -17.51 -5.51 -0.48
CA ILE A 118 -18.76 -6.25 -0.29
C ILE A 118 -18.70 -7.72 0.18
N THR A 119 -17.56 -8.41 0.13
CA THR A 119 -17.32 -9.77 0.64
C THR A 119 -17.51 -9.90 2.16
N LYS A 120 -17.45 -8.81 2.93
CA LYS A 120 -17.76 -8.84 4.39
C LYS A 120 -19.26 -8.71 4.70
N LEU A 121 -20.12 -8.47 3.70
CA LEU A 121 -21.59 -8.47 3.86
C LEU A 121 -22.22 -9.87 3.62
N LEU A 122 -21.40 -10.88 3.35
CA LEU A 122 -21.84 -12.26 3.04
C LEU A 122 -21.32 -13.30 4.06
N ASN A 123 -20.97 -12.87 5.28
CA ASN A 123 -20.76 -13.78 6.41
C ASN A 123 -21.69 -13.37 7.56
#